data_AF-A0A363SX73-F1
#
_entry.id   AF-A0A363SX73-F1
#
_cell.length_a   1.000
_cell.length_b   1.000
_cell.length_c   1.000
_cell.angle_alpha   90.00
_cell.angle_beta   90.00
_cell.angle_gamma   90.00
#
_symmetry.space_group_name_H-M   'P 1'
#
loop_
_entity.id
_entity.type
_entity.pdbx_description
1 polymer ?
#
loop_
_entity_poly.entity_id
_entity_poly.type
_entity_poly.pdbx_seq_one_letter_code
_entity_poly.pdbx_strand_id
1 'polypeptide(L)'
;MPFLNRIQLIGRLGKDPEVRFTPSGKKVCTFSLAVSRRWKNTAGEDKETTDWFNVETWGHLGEICKQYLHKGRLVFLEGQLRTDRYDHEGETRYFTRVVATQMQMLDRKAEDLPSVEGDELTDEE
;
A
#
# COMPACT_ATOMS: atom_id res chain seq x y z
N MET A 1 -21.17 12.34 -21.95
CA MET A 1 -19.72 12.68 -21.98
C MET A 1 -18.98 11.60 -21.21
N PRO A 2 -17.88 11.04 -21.74
CA PRO A 2 -17.04 10.13 -20.97
C PRO A 2 -16.18 10.91 -19.97
N PHE A 3 -16.09 10.42 -18.73
CA PHE A 3 -15.19 10.93 -17.71
C PHE A 3 -14.26 9.80 -17.25
N LEU A 4 -13.00 10.11 -16.95
CA LEU A 4 -12.02 9.14 -16.47
C LEU A 4 -11.31 9.69 -15.23
N ASN A 5 -11.37 8.92 -14.15
CA ASN A 5 -10.54 9.11 -12.96
C ASN A 5 -9.93 7.75 -12.63
N ARG A 6 -8.63 7.61 -12.87
CA ARG A 6 -7.87 6.38 -12.64
C ARG A 6 -6.51 6.73 -12.05
N ILE A 7 -6.12 5.98 -11.03
CA ILE A 7 -4.77 6.01 -10.45
C ILE A 7 -4.25 4.58 -10.33
N GLN A 8 -2.97 4.39 -10.64
CA GLN A 8 -2.26 3.14 -10.50
C GLN A 8 -0.98 3.40 -9.70
N LEU A 9 -0.75 2.61 -8.66
CA LEU A 9 0.37 2.80 -7.74
C LEU A 9 1.06 1.47 -7.45
N ILE A 10 2.38 1.51 -7.33
CA ILE A 10 3.17 0.44 -6.73
C ILE A 10 3.92 1.05 -5.56
N GLY A 11 3.75 0.48 -4.38
CA GLY A 11 4.35 1.02 -3.16
C GLY A 11 4.30 0.05 -2.00
N ARG A 12 4.90 0.45 -0.88
CA ARG A 12 4.93 -0.33 0.35
C ARG A 12 3.97 0.24 1.38
N LEU A 13 3.31 -0.63 2.15
CA LEU A 13 2.44 -0.18 3.24
C LEU A 13 3.27 0.52 4.33
N GLY A 14 2.86 1.71 4.77
CA GLY A 14 3.51 2.41 5.89
C GLY A 14 3.16 1.88 7.26
N LYS A 15 1.97 1.28 7.36
CA LYS A 15 1.41 0.70 8.58
C LYS A 15 0.48 -0.45 8.23
N ASP A 16 0.13 -1.25 9.24
CA ASP A 16 -0.83 -2.33 9.07
C ASP A 16 -2.22 -1.80 8.66
N PRO A 17 -2.98 -2.55 7.85
CA PRO A 17 -4.35 -2.18 7.52
C PRO A 17 -5.26 -2.14 8.75
N GLU A 18 -6.01 -1.06 8.87
CA GLU A 18 -7.01 -0.84 9.92
C GLU A 18 -8.41 -1.01 9.33
N VAL A 19 -9.33 -1.61 10.08
CA VAL A 19 -10.74 -1.70 9.70
C VAL A 19 -11.53 -0.71 10.51
N ARG A 20 -12.39 0.06 9.84
CA ARG A 20 -13.29 1.03 10.46
C ARG A 20 -14.69 0.86 9.89
N PHE A 21 -15.68 1.42 10.59
CA PHE A 21 -17.06 1.51 10.11
C PHE A 21 -17.39 2.97 9.81
N THR A 22 -18.03 3.22 8.67
CA THR A 22 -18.56 4.54 8.36
C THR A 22 -19.77 4.86 9.25
N PRO A 23 -20.19 6.14 9.33
CA PRO A 23 -21.46 6.50 9.96
C PRO A 23 -22.68 5.76 9.38
N SER A 24 -22.59 5.34 8.11
CA SER A 24 -23.60 4.52 7.43
C SER A 24 -23.47 3.00 7.68
N GLY A 25 -22.60 2.58 8.60
CA GLY A 25 -22.39 1.17 8.97
C GLY A 25 -21.58 0.34 7.97
N LYS A 26 -21.02 0.96 6.92
CA LYS A 26 -20.21 0.25 5.92
C LYS A 26 -18.80 0.01 6.43
N LYS A 27 -18.30 -1.21 6.27
CA LYS A 27 -16.93 -1.59 6.60
C LYS A 27 -15.96 -1.05 5.56
N VAL A 28 -14.92 -0.36 6.03
CA VAL A 28 -13.82 0.17 5.22
C VAL A 28 -12.49 -0.31 5.79
N CYS A 29 -11.57 -0.73 4.94
CA CYS A 29 -10.20 -1.01 5.31
C CYS A 29 -9.28 0.10 4.79
N THR A 30 -8.48 0.70 5.68
CA THR A 30 -7.62 1.83 5.37
C THR A 30 -6.16 1.54 5.70
N PHE A 31 -5.25 2.06 4.88
CA PHE A 31 -3.80 1.98 5.10
C PHE A 31 -3.09 3.12 4.35
N SER A 32 -1.83 3.38 4.71
CA SER A 32 -0.96 4.31 3.98
C SER A 32 -0.04 3.55 3.03
N LEU A 33 0.22 4.12 1.86
CA LEU A 33 1.14 3.59 0.86
C LEU A 33 2.25 4.59 0.59
N ALA A 34 3.50 4.16 0.74
CA ALA A 34 4.69 4.89 0.35
C ALA A 34 5.08 4.54 -1.08
N VAL A 35 5.17 5.54 -1.95
CA VAL A 35 5.68 5.42 -3.32
C VAL A 35 6.91 6.29 -3.45
N SER A 36 8.07 5.65 -3.60
CA SER A 36 9.35 6.33 -3.65
C SER A 36 9.85 6.46 -5.09
N ARG A 37 10.35 7.64 -5.45
CA ARG A 37 11.02 7.91 -6.73
C ARG A 37 12.46 8.34 -6.48
N ARG A 38 13.39 7.77 -7.24
CA ARG A 38 14.82 8.12 -7.22
C ARG A 38 15.18 8.85 -8.50
N TRP A 39 15.94 9.93 -8.39
CA TRP A 39 16.44 10.68 -9.55
C TRP A 39 17.75 11.38 -9.21
N LYS A 40 18.55 11.71 -10.23
CA LYS A 40 19.73 12.57 -10.07
C LYS A 40 19.34 14.03 -10.18
N ASN A 41 19.82 14.87 -9.27
CA ASN A 41 19.65 16.32 -9.38
C ASN A 41 20.66 16.92 -10.39
N THR A 42 20.58 18.22 -10.62
CA THR A 42 21.48 18.96 -11.52
C THR A 42 22.95 18.94 -11.09
N ALA A 43 23.23 18.65 -9.82
CA ALA A 43 24.58 18.48 -9.28
C ALA A 43 25.12 17.04 -9.40
N GLY A 44 24.32 16.11 -9.95
CA GLY A 44 24.69 14.70 -10.11
C GLY A 44 24.45 13.83 -8.87
N GLU A 45 23.91 14.39 -7.79
CA GLU A 45 23.60 13.67 -6.55
C GLU A 45 22.32 12.85 -6.70
N ASP A 46 22.32 11.63 -6.16
CA ASP A 46 21.11 10.83 -6.05
C ASP A 46 20.18 11.43 -4.98
N LYS A 47 18.93 11.71 -5.38
CA LYS A 47 17.83 12.12 -4.50
C LYS A 47 16.73 11.08 -4.51
N GLU A 48 16.06 10.97 -3.37
CA GLU A 48 14.87 10.14 -3.20
C GLU A 48 13.79 10.98 -2.54
N THR A 49 12.55 10.88 -3.03
CA THR A 49 11.37 11.38 -2.32
C THR A 49 10.32 10.31 -2.30
N THR A 50 9.53 10.34 -1.24
CA THR A 50 8.44 9.40 -1.01
C THR A 50 7.13 10.18 -0.94
N ASP A 51 6.23 9.86 -1.86
CA ASP A 51 4.85 10.33 -1.83
C ASP A 51 4.01 9.35 -1.00
N TRP A 52 3.17 9.89 -0.12
CA TRP A 52 2.33 9.11 0.78
C TRP A 52 0.87 9.20 0.38
N PHE A 53 0.25 8.04 0.15
CA PHE A 53 -1.15 7.94 -0.25
C PHE A 53 -1.98 7.31 0.86
N ASN A 54 -3.10 7.94 1.20
CA ASN A 54 -4.13 7.30 2.03
C ASN A 54 -5.01 6.44 1.12
N VAL A 55 -5.07 5.14 1.39
CA VAL A 55 -5.82 4.16 0.60
C VAL A 55 -7.02 3.67 1.40
N GLU A 56 -8.17 3.58 0.73
CA GLU A 56 -9.37 2.91 1.23
C GLU A 56 -9.78 1.78 0.30
N THR A 57 -10.14 0.64 0.90
CA THR A 57 -10.69 -0.53 0.23
C THR A 57 -11.99 -0.95 0.91
N TRP A 58 -12.93 -1.46 0.13
CA TRP A 58 -14.30 -1.73 0.55
C TRP A 58 -14.70 -3.17 0.25
N GLY A 59 -15.72 -3.66 0.94
CA GLY A 59 -16.30 -4.99 0.71
C GLY A 59 -15.23 -6.09 0.79
N HIS A 60 -15.30 -7.04 -0.14
CA HIS A 60 -14.39 -8.18 -0.18
C HIS A 60 -12.92 -7.78 -0.33
N LEU A 61 -12.61 -6.73 -1.11
CA LEU A 61 -11.24 -6.24 -1.25
C LEU A 61 -10.67 -5.76 0.08
N GLY A 62 -11.49 -5.07 0.90
CA GLY A 62 -11.09 -4.65 2.24
C GLY A 62 -10.79 -5.81 3.18
N GLU A 63 -11.50 -6.93 3.03
CA GLU A 63 -11.25 -8.15 3.81
C GLU A 63 -9.95 -8.83 3.41
N ILE A 64 -9.70 -8.95 2.11
CA ILE A 64 -8.40 -9.43 1.58
C ILE A 64 -7.27 -8.54 2.08
N CYS A 65 -7.41 -7.22 1.96
CA CYS A 65 -6.40 -6.28 2.43
C CYS A 65 -6.10 -6.48 3.92
N LYS A 66 -7.14 -6.59 4.75
CA LYS A 66 -6.95 -6.80 6.20
C LYS A 66 -6.31 -8.15 6.53
N GLN A 67 -6.65 -9.20 5.79
CA GLN A 67 -6.18 -10.55 6.06
C GLN A 67 -4.71 -10.76 5.63
N TYR A 68 -4.28 -10.20 4.50
CA TYR A 68 -3.01 -10.56 3.87
C TYR A 68 -1.95 -9.46 3.86
N LEU A 69 -2.35 -8.20 4.01
CA LEU A 69 -1.42 -7.07 4.03
C LEU A 69 -0.96 -6.74 5.46
N HIS A 70 0.28 -6.30 5.56
CA HIS A 70 0.91 -5.80 6.77
C HIS A 70 1.91 -4.69 6.39
N LYS A 71 2.38 -3.94 7.37
CA LYS A 71 3.39 -2.89 7.21
C LYS A 71 4.59 -3.40 6.42
N GLY A 72 5.02 -2.64 5.41
CA GLY A 72 6.17 -2.95 4.57
C GLY A 72 5.84 -3.81 3.34
N ARG A 73 4.66 -4.44 3.29
CA ARG A 73 4.24 -5.25 2.13
C ARG A 73 4.22 -4.41 0.85
N LEU A 74 4.83 -4.91 -0.22
CA LEU A 74 4.79 -4.33 -1.57
C LEU A 74 3.50 -4.73 -2.27
N VAL A 75 2.77 -3.73 -2.77
CA VAL A 75 1.52 -3.94 -3.49
C VAL A 75 1.44 -3.09 -4.74
N PHE A 76 0.78 -3.63 -5.76
CA PHE A 76 0.15 -2.86 -6.84
C PHE A 76 -1.29 -2.53 -6.45
N LEU A 77 -1.74 -1.32 -6.77
CA LEU A 77 -3.11 -0.86 -6.58
C LEU A 77 -3.60 -0.15 -7.84
N GLU A 78 -4.87 -0.38 -8.19
CA GLU A 78 -5.62 0.47 -9.11
C GLU A 78 -6.88 0.99 -8.42
N GLY A 79 -7.25 2.23 -8.72
CA GLY A 79 -8.47 2.84 -8.21
C GLY A 79 -8.70 4.23 -8.78
N GLN A 80 -9.29 5.09 -7.96
CA GLN A 80 -9.59 6.48 -8.29
C GLN A 80 -9.26 7.41 -7.12
N LEU A 81 -8.97 8.67 -7.43
CA LEU A 81 -8.82 9.70 -6.41
C LEU A 81 -10.19 10.21 -5.97
N ARG A 82 -10.39 10.33 -4.66
CA ARG A 82 -11.56 10.98 -4.07
C ARG A 82 -11.10 12.08 -3.13
N THR A 83 -11.62 13.28 -3.33
CA THR A 83 -11.38 14.42 -2.43
C THR A 83 -12.68 14.77 -1.75
N ASP A 84 -12.71 14.59 -0.44
CA ASP A 84 -13.85 14.99 0.38
C ASP A 84 -13.53 16.36 1.02
N ARG A 85 -14.52 17.27 1.03
CA ARG A 85 -14.45 18.57 1.70
C ARG A 85 -15.12 18.45 3.07
N TYR A 86 -14.47 18.96 4.11
CA TYR A 86 -15.04 19.00 5.46
C TYR A 86 -14.60 20.27 6.18
N ASP A 87 -15.44 20.78 7.08
CA ASP A 87 -15.11 21.93 7.91
C ASP A 87 -14.55 21.47 9.25
N HIS A 88 -13.47 22.11 9.69
CA HIS A 88 -12.82 21.84 10.97
C HIS A 88 -12.35 23.15 11.58
N GLU A 89 -12.85 23.46 12.78
CA GLU A 89 -12.50 24.68 13.52
C GLU A 89 -12.74 25.99 12.74
N GLY A 90 -13.77 26.01 11.88
CA GLY A 90 -14.11 27.16 11.04
C GLY A 90 -13.32 27.25 9.74
N GLU A 91 -12.38 26.33 9.49
CA GLU A 91 -11.64 26.24 8.24
C GLU A 91 -12.14 25.08 7.38
N THR A 92 -12.38 25.36 6.09
CA THR A 92 -12.61 24.31 5.11
C THR A 92 -11.29 23.56 4.83
N ARG A 93 -11.32 22.24 5.00
CA ARG A 93 -10.23 21.33 4.66
C ARG A 93 -10.64 20.37 3.55
N TYR A 94 -9.63 19.89 2.83
CA TYR A 94 -9.77 18.89 1.77
C TYR A 94 -8.96 17.66 2.14
N PHE A 95 -9.57 16.49 2.02
CA PHE A 95 -8.89 15.23 2.22
C PHE A 95 -8.96 14.38 0.96
N THR A 96 -7.80 14.16 0.34
CA THR A 96 -7.68 13.32 -0.85
C THR A 96 -7.21 11.93 -0.48
N ARG A 97 -7.89 10.92 -1.02
CA ARG A 97 -7.62 9.50 -0.79
C ARG A 97 -7.76 8.70 -2.08
N VAL A 98 -7.11 7.55 -2.12
CA VAL A 98 -7.26 6.55 -3.17
C VAL A 98 -8.35 5.58 -2.75
N VAL A 99 -9.43 5.51 -3.51
CA VAL A 99 -10.43 4.44 -3.38
C VAL A 99 -10.01 3.33 -4.32
N ALA A 100 -9.36 2.30 -3.78
CA ALA A 100 -8.83 1.19 -4.56
C ALA A 100 -9.93 0.18 -4.93
N THR A 101 -9.89 -0.25 -6.18
CA THR A 101 -10.80 -1.24 -6.77
C THR A 101 -10.08 -2.55 -7.09
N GLN A 102 -8.75 -2.52 -7.17
CA GLN A 102 -7.91 -3.70 -7.38
C GLN A 102 -6.64 -3.59 -6.53
N MET A 103 -6.19 -4.73 -6.00
CA MET A 103 -4.93 -4.85 -5.27
C MET A 103 -4.26 -6.18 -5.63
N GLN A 104 -2.95 -6.13 -5.82
CA GLN A 104 -2.12 -7.32 -5.99
C GLN A 104 -0.88 -7.21 -5.10
N MET A 105 -0.61 -8.26 -4.33
CA MET A 105 0.65 -8.39 -3.58
C MET A 105 1.78 -8.71 -4.55
N LEU A 106 2.92 -8.02 -4.40
CA LEU A 106 4.09 -8.17 -5.28
C LEU A 106 5.29 -8.80 -4.58
N ASP A 107 5.27 -8.93 -3.25
CA ASP A 107 6.33 -9.65 -2.55
C ASP A 107 6.25 -11.15 -2.88
N ARG A 108 7.41 -11.79 -3.10
CA ARG A 108 7.47 -13.26 -3.20
C ARG A 108 6.95 -13.85 -1.89
N LYS A 109 6.05 -14.83 -2.00
CA LYS A 109 5.74 -15.73 -0.88
C LYS A 109 7.09 -16.30 -0.44
N ALA A 110 7.48 -16.10 0.82
CA ALA A 110 8.65 -16.79 1.35
C ALA A 110 8.42 -18.28 1.11
N GLU A 111 9.22 -18.88 0.23
CA GLU A 111 9.36 -20.32 0.22
C GLU A 111 10.03 -20.65 1.56
N ASP A 112 9.31 -21.35 2.44
CA ASP A 112 9.94 -22.17 3.47
C ASP A 112 10.81 -23.20 2.75
N LEU A 113 12.00 -22.78 2.32
CA LEU A 113 13.05 -23.71 1.94
C LEU A 113 13.56 -24.30 3.26
N PRO A 114 13.39 -25.62 3.51
CA PRO A 114 14.04 -26.23 4.65
C PRO A 114 15.53 -25.98 4.51
N SER A 115 16.12 -25.36 5.53
CA SER A 115 17.57 -25.28 5.67
C SER A 115 18.08 -26.70 5.68
N VAL A 116 18.70 -27.12 4.57
CA VAL A 116 19.47 -28.36 4.52
C VAL A 116 20.64 -28.13 5.48
N GLU A 117 20.54 -28.69 6.68
CA GLU A 117 21.69 -28.85 7.58
C GLU A 117 22.74 -29.65 6.78
N GLY A 118 23.90 -29.03 6.58
CA GLY A 118 24.99 -29.66 5.85
C GLY A 118 25.45 -30.89 6.60
N ASP A 119 25.39 -32.04 5.94
CA ASP A 119 26.11 -33.25 6.37
C ASP A 119 27.59 -32.88 6.56
N GLU A 120 28.08 -33.07 7.78
CA GLU A 120 29.51 -33.09 8.08
C GLU A 120 30.14 -34.24 7.28
N LEU A 121 30.85 -33.91 6.22
CA LEU A 121 31.85 -34.80 5.63
C LEU A 121 33.01 -34.91 6.63
N THR A 122 32.99 -35.97 7.43
CA THR A 122 34.19 -36.49 8.07
C THR A 122 35.07 -37.08 6.98
N ASP A 123 36.14 -36.36 6.62
CA ASP A 123 37.26 -36.94 5.88
C ASP A 123 37.99 -37.94 6.79
N GLU A 124 37.73 -39.23 6.62
CA GLU A 124 38.62 -40.32 7.04
C GLU A 124 39.37 -40.85 5.81
N GLU A 125 40.66 -40.51 5.73
CA GLU A 125 41.87 -41.31 5.35
C GLU A 125 42.98 -40.45 4.74
#